data_AF-A0AAV3J397-F1
#
_entry.id   AF-A0AAV3J397-F1
#
_cell.length_a   1.000
_cell.length_b   1.000
_cell.length_c   1.000
_cell.angle_alpha   90.00
_cell.angle_beta   90.00
_cell.angle_gamma   90.00
#
_symmetry.space_group_name_H-M   'P 1'
#
loop_
_entity.id
_entity.type
_entity.pdbx_description
1 polymer ?
#
loop_
_entity_poly.entity_id
_entity_poly.type
_entity_poly.pdbx_seq_one_letter_code
_entity_poly.pdbx_strand_id
1 'polypeptide(L)'
;MSMQVSFFVKDQPEGCYFEKIEASFFEIEKVIETYYPNEQFDAILDDALLQILRTVLDSLEKIGEVEEYLQFLDFKIENIYDSAFVSKHFLLYKNPEVEALMEHVLLEVAEPLAEGYFESMIDYLETSMDDEVFVDFRLNGEELLLEVQSKGQKFSQTEPLKQLLIDYDESFQRVATEFLESFI
;
A
#
# COMPACT_ATOMS: atom_id res chain seq x y z
N MET A 1 -6.74 5.93 -10.20
CA MET A 1 -5.93 7.08 -9.72
C MET A 1 -5.44 6.70 -8.33
N SER A 2 -4.16 6.87 -7.97
CA SER A 2 -3.70 6.51 -6.61
C SER A 2 -4.33 7.43 -5.56
N MET A 3 -4.61 6.92 -4.36
CA MET A 3 -5.06 7.76 -3.25
C MET A 3 -4.00 8.79 -2.90
N GLN A 4 -4.45 10.01 -2.59
CA GLN A 4 -3.57 11.08 -2.15
C GLN A 4 -4.13 11.73 -0.88
N VAL A 5 -3.26 11.91 0.11
CA VAL A 5 -3.52 12.70 1.31
C VAL A 5 -2.72 14.00 1.22
N SER A 6 -3.42 15.11 1.12
CA SER A 6 -2.88 16.45 0.91
C SER A 6 -2.91 17.26 2.21
N PHE A 7 -1.74 17.70 2.64
CA PHE A 7 -1.57 18.63 3.76
C PHE A 7 -1.48 20.07 3.25
N PHE A 8 -2.22 20.97 3.89
CA PHE A 8 -2.20 22.40 3.60
C PHE A 8 -1.55 23.12 4.77
N VAL A 9 -0.22 23.05 4.85
CA VAL A 9 0.56 23.58 5.98
C VAL A 9 1.54 24.65 5.50
N LYS A 10 1.50 25.82 6.13
CA LYS A 10 2.41 26.94 5.84
C LYS A 10 3.44 27.07 6.97
N ASP A 11 4.72 27.05 6.62
CA ASP A 11 5.79 27.32 7.58
C ASP A 11 5.73 28.77 8.07
N GLN A 12 5.97 28.98 9.37
CA GLN A 12 6.03 30.28 10.02
C GLN A 12 7.30 30.37 10.90
N PRO A 13 7.75 31.58 11.29
CA PRO A 13 9.02 31.74 12.01
C PRO A 13 9.14 30.94 13.33
N GLU A 14 8.03 30.75 14.05
CA GLU A 14 8.01 30.07 15.36
C GLU A 14 7.12 28.80 15.37
N GLY A 15 6.62 28.38 14.22
CA GLY A 15 5.61 27.31 14.14
C GLY A 15 5.14 27.04 12.72
N CYS A 16 3.98 26.39 12.61
CA CYS A 16 3.32 26.13 11.33
C CYS A 16 1.84 26.51 11.44
N TYR A 17 1.28 27.05 10.37
CA TYR A 17 -0.16 27.24 10.24
C TYR A 17 -0.75 26.07 9.45
N PHE A 18 -1.64 25.32 10.08
CA PHE A 18 -2.29 24.15 9.49
C PHE A 18 -3.72 24.53 9.09
N GLU A 19 -3.96 24.63 7.78
CA GLU A 19 -5.23 25.06 7.22
C GLU A 19 -6.23 23.90 7.18
N LYS A 20 -5.86 22.82 6.50
CA LYS A 20 -6.68 21.62 6.37
C LYS A 20 -5.86 20.41 5.93
N ILE A 21 -6.46 19.24 6.05
CA ILE A 21 -5.99 17.99 5.45
C ILE A 21 -7.12 17.40 4.61
N GLU A 22 -6.77 16.83 3.46
CA GLU A 22 -7.73 16.32 2.48
C GLU A 22 -7.27 14.96 1.96
N ALA A 23 -8.19 14.03 1.77
CA ALA A 23 -7.97 12.78 1.07
C ALA A 23 -8.74 12.83 -0.26
N SER A 24 -8.07 12.46 -1.36
CA SER A 24 -8.69 12.43 -2.68
C SER A 24 -9.83 11.42 -2.77
N PHE A 25 -9.86 10.42 -1.87
CA PHE A 25 -10.98 9.50 -1.73
C PHE A 25 -12.21 10.19 -1.14
N PHE A 26 -13.34 10.03 -1.84
CA PHE A 26 -14.66 10.49 -1.38
C PHE A 26 -14.74 11.98 -1.01
N GLU A 27 -13.83 12.80 -1.52
CA GLU A 27 -13.72 14.23 -1.20
C GLU A 27 -13.70 14.48 0.32
N ILE A 28 -13.04 13.61 1.08
CA ILE A 28 -12.96 13.71 2.54
C ILE A 28 -11.97 14.81 2.90
N GLU A 29 -12.45 15.85 3.59
CA GLU A 29 -11.60 16.90 4.13
C GLU A 29 -11.86 17.17 5.61
N LYS A 30 -10.81 17.64 6.28
CA LYS A 30 -10.87 18.12 7.66
C LYS A 30 -10.23 19.50 7.74
N VAL A 31 -11.06 20.49 8.04
CA VAL A 31 -10.65 21.89 8.27
C VAL A 31 -10.08 22.04 9.68
N ILE A 32 -8.92 22.71 9.80
CA ILE A 32 -8.19 22.88 11.06
C ILE A 32 -7.97 24.35 11.40
N GLU A 33 -7.54 25.16 10.42
CA GLU A 33 -7.33 26.62 10.51
C GLU A 33 -6.66 27.09 11.82
N THR A 34 -5.57 26.44 12.22
CA THR A 34 -4.94 26.68 13.53
C THR A 34 -3.42 26.83 13.40
N TYR A 35 -2.86 27.76 14.17
CA TYR A 35 -1.43 27.90 14.34
C TYR A 35 -0.93 26.98 15.46
N TYR A 36 0.12 26.21 15.16
CA TYR A 36 0.79 25.33 16.10
C TYR A 36 2.25 25.76 16.26
N PRO A 37 2.76 25.86 17.50
CA PRO A 37 4.20 25.96 17.73
C PRO A 37 4.94 24.76 17.15
N ASN A 38 6.20 24.94 16.76
CA ASN A 38 7.02 23.82 16.25
C ASN A 38 7.14 22.67 17.26
N GLU A 39 7.21 23.01 18.54
CA GLU A 39 7.13 22.03 19.62
C GLU A 39 5.74 21.38 19.59
N GLN A 40 5.70 20.07 19.35
CA GLN A 40 4.49 19.22 19.27
C GLN A 40 3.82 19.15 17.89
N PHE A 41 4.27 19.90 16.89
CA PHE A 41 3.60 19.89 15.59
C PHE A 41 3.69 18.53 14.86
N ASP A 42 4.76 17.76 15.09
CA ASP A 42 4.89 16.39 14.58
C ASP A 42 3.69 15.52 15.01
N ALA A 43 3.31 15.57 16.29
CA ALA A 43 2.19 14.80 16.82
C ALA A 43 0.84 15.26 16.26
N ILE A 44 0.71 16.54 15.92
CA ILE A 44 -0.50 17.10 15.29
C ILE A 44 -0.63 16.60 13.85
N LEU A 45 0.47 16.52 13.10
CA LEU A 45 0.46 15.95 11.75
C LEU A 45 0.08 14.46 11.77
N ASP A 46 0.65 13.72 12.72
CA ASP A 46 0.37 12.29 12.90
C ASP A 46 -1.09 12.02 13.25
N ASP A 47 -1.64 12.75 14.22
CA ASP A 47 -3.05 12.62 14.61
C ASP A 47 -3.98 13.02 13.46
N ALA A 48 -3.66 14.09 12.72
CA ALA A 48 -4.44 14.50 11.56
C ALA A 48 -4.44 13.45 10.46
N LEU A 49 -3.28 12.86 10.15
CA LEU A 49 -3.15 11.77 9.18
C LEU A 49 -3.97 10.55 9.60
N LEU A 50 -3.80 10.12 10.84
CA LEU A 50 -4.49 8.94 11.35
C LEU A 50 -6.01 9.12 11.32
N GLN A 51 -6.51 10.29 11.69
CA GLN A 51 -7.93 10.58 11.65
C GLN A 51 -8.49 10.60 10.23
N ILE A 52 -7.77 11.17 9.26
CA ILE A 52 -8.25 11.17 7.88
C ILE A 52 -8.23 9.75 7.29
N LEU A 53 -7.18 8.97 7.55
CA LEU A 53 -7.10 7.58 7.10
C LEU A 53 -8.21 6.72 7.71
N ARG A 54 -8.51 6.87 9.01
CA ARG A 54 -9.65 6.19 9.65
C ARG A 54 -10.99 6.57 9.00
N THR A 55 -11.18 7.85 8.69
CA THR A 55 -12.42 8.33 8.05
C THR A 55 -12.57 7.76 6.63
N VAL A 56 -11.46 7.65 5.89
CA VAL A 56 -11.44 7.01 4.57
C VAL A 56 -11.77 5.53 4.73
N LEU A 57 -11.14 4.82 5.66
CA LEU A 57 -11.42 3.41 5.92
C LEU A 57 -12.89 3.16 6.27
N ASP A 58 -13.47 3.94 7.19
CA ASP A 58 -14.90 3.87 7.53
C ASP A 58 -15.84 4.07 6.32
N SER A 59 -15.34 4.74 5.27
CA SER A 59 -16.07 4.94 4.01
C SER A 59 -15.86 3.76 3.06
N LEU A 60 -14.64 3.22 2.98
CA LEU A 60 -14.32 2.01 2.22
C LEU A 60 -15.11 0.80 2.71
N GLU A 61 -15.19 0.60 4.03
CA GLU A 61 -15.96 -0.48 4.65
C GLU A 61 -17.44 -0.47 4.26
N LYS A 62 -18.01 0.71 3.98
CA LYS A 62 -19.41 0.85 3.55
C LYS A 62 -19.62 0.50 2.07
N ILE A 63 -18.58 0.64 1.26
CA ILE A 63 -18.61 0.38 -0.17
C ILE A 63 -18.27 -1.09 -0.44
N GLY A 64 -17.18 -1.58 0.17
CA GLY A 64 -16.76 -2.97 0.10
C GLY A 64 -16.10 -3.39 -1.21
N GLU A 65 -15.59 -2.43 -1.99
CA GLU A 65 -14.90 -2.71 -3.26
C GLU A 65 -13.39 -2.84 -3.05
N VAL A 66 -12.80 -3.93 -3.57
CA VAL A 66 -11.40 -4.32 -3.32
C VAL A 66 -10.40 -3.35 -3.96
N GLU A 67 -10.73 -2.79 -5.12
CA GLU A 67 -9.83 -1.89 -5.86
C GLU A 67 -9.51 -0.65 -5.03
N GLU A 68 -10.49 -0.12 -4.30
CA GLU A 68 -10.34 1.07 -3.47
C GLU A 68 -9.49 0.81 -2.23
N TYR A 69 -9.57 -0.39 -1.65
CA TYR A 69 -8.66 -0.80 -0.57
C TYR A 69 -7.22 -0.92 -1.07
N LEU A 70 -6.99 -1.43 -2.28
CA LEU A 70 -5.64 -1.46 -2.87
C LEU A 70 -5.11 -0.05 -3.12
N GLN A 71 -5.94 0.86 -3.63
CA GLN A 71 -5.58 2.28 -3.78
C GLN A 71 -5.30 2.95 -2.44
N PHE A 72 -6.02 2.57 -1.37
CA PHE A 72 -5.79 3.05 -0.01
C PHE A 72 -4.45 2.56 0.55
N LEU A 73 -4.06 1.32 0.30
CA LEU A 73 -2.78 0.77 0.73
C LEU A 73 -1.58 1.42 0.03
N ASP A 74 -1.75 1.95 -1.19
CA ASP A 74 -0.74 2.72 -1.95
C ASP A 74 -0.97 4.25 -1.86
N PHE A 75 -1.49 4.75 -0.74
CA PHE A 75 -1.72 6.19 -0.61
C PHE A 75 -0.40 6.99 -0.60
N LYS A 76 -0.45 8.19 -1.18
CA LYS A 76 0.67 9.12 -1.22
C LYS A 76 0.39 10.32 -0.34
N ILE A 77 1.43 10.82 0.32
CA ILE A 77 1.35 12.07 1.08
C ILE A 77 1.90 13.19 0.21
N GLU A 78 1.13 14.26 0.08
CA GLU A 78 1.56 15.50 -0.57
C GLU A 78 1.39 16.67 0.40
N ASN A 79 2.27 17.66 0.26
CA ASN A 79 2.14 18.93 0.94
C ASN A 79 1.98 20.05 -0.07
N ILE A 80 0.79 20.66 -0.12
CA ILE A 80 0.38 21.58 -1.19
C ILE A 80 1.12 22.93 -1.15
N TYR A 81 1.65 23.30 0.01
CA TYR A 81 2.33 24.58 0.20
C TYR A 81 3.85 24.46 0.29
N ASP A 82 4.42 23.31 -0.08
CA ASP A 82 5.87 23.06 -0.06
C ASP A 82 6.55 23.35 1.29
N SER A 83 5.80 23.26 2.40
CA SER A 83 6.37 23.39 3.75
C SER A 83 7.49 22.36 3.97
N ALA A 84 8.66 22.89 4.33
CA ALA A 84 9.86 22.10 4.58
C ALA A 84 9.69 21.24 5.83
N PHE A 85 8.90 21.70 6.81
CA PHE A 85 8.60 20.93 8.02
C PHE A 85 7.89 19.62 7.66
N VAL A 86 6.77 19.71 6.96
CA VAL A 86 5.96 18.53 6.59
C VAL A 86 6.74 17.57 5.71
N SER A 87 7.46 18.10 4.71
CA SER A 87 8.29 17.27 3.83
C SER A 87 9.37 16.51 4.61
N LYS A 88 9.99 17.14 5.61
CA LYS A 88 10.99 16.49 6.47
C LYS A 88 10.35 15.46 7.40
N HIS A 89 9.21 15.79 8.00
CA HIS A 89 8.47 14.90 8.88
C HIS A 89 8.12 13.59 8.16
N PHE A 90 7.59 13.69 6.94
CA PHE A 90 7.16 12.52 6.20
C PHE A 90 8.29 11.75 5.47
N LEU A 91 9.48 12.34 5.32
CA LEU A 91 10.63 11.67 4.70
C LEU A 91 11.13 10.44 5.49
N LEU A 92 11.05 10.50 6.82
CA LEU A 92 11.51 9.44 7.72
C LEU A 92 10.34 8.83 8.52
N TYR A 93 9.12 9.00 8.01
CA TYR A 93 7.90 8.68 8.71
C TYR A 93 7.83 7.21 9.10
N LYS A 94 7.59 6.97 10.38
CA LYS A 94 7.16 5.69 10.93
C LYS A 94 6.16 5.97 12.02
N ASN A 95 4.91 5.61 11.79
CA ASN A 95 3.87 5.73 12.77
C ASN A 95 3.22 4.35 12.98
N PRO A 96 3.40 3.74 14.16
CA PRO A 96 2.87 2.41 14.43
C PRO A 96 1.35 2.28 14.29
N GLU A 97 0.59 3.36 14.53
CA GLU A 97 -0.87 3.34 14.39
C GLU A 97 -1.30 3.33 12.92
N VAL A 98 -0.58 4.06 12.06
CA VAL A 98 -0.81 4.00 10.61
C VAL A 98 -0.35 2.65 10.05
N GLU A 99 0.79 2.13 10.49
CA GLU A 99 1.28 0.79 10.11
C GLU A 99 0.24 -0.28 10.47
N ALA A 100 -0.28 -0.27 11.69
CA ALA A 100 -1.32 -1.21 12.13
C ALA A 100 -2.63 -1.07 11.33
N LEU A 101 -3.00 0.15 10.93
CA LEU A 101 -4.16 0.39 10.08
C LEU A 101 -3.95 -0.20 8.68
N MET A 102 -2.77 -0.01 8.08
CA MET A 102 -2.45 -0.58 6.78
C MET A 102 -2.40 -2.11 6.84
N GLU A 103 -1.84 -2.69 7.90
CA GLU A 103 -1.82 -4.14 8.11
C GLU A 103 -3.23 -4.72 8.19
N HIS A 104 -4.13 -4.05 8.92
CA HIS A 104 -5.52 -4.48 8.99
C HIS A 104 -6.17 -4.54 7.61
N VAL A 105 -6.03 -3.47 6.82
CA VAL A 105 -6.60 -3.40 5.46
C VAL A 105 -5.96 -4.42 4.52
N LEU A 106 -4.63 -4.61 4.62
CA LEU A 106 -3.92 -5.62 3.82
C LEU A 106 -4.49 -7.01 4.05
N LEU A 107 -4.81 -7.37 5.30
CA LEU A 107 -5.40 -8.67 5.61
C LEU A 107 -6.80 -8.84 5.01
N GLU A 108 -7.58 -7.76 4.88
CA GLU A 108 -8.91 -7.82 4.25
C GLU A 108 -8.83 -8.07 2.74
N VAL A 109 -7.79 -7.58 2.08
CA VAL A 109 -7.57 -7.77 0.63
C VAL A 109 -6.51 -8.80 0.30
N ALA A 110 -6.00 -9.54 1.27
CA ALA A 110 -4.92 -10.52 1.08
C ALA A 110 -5.30 -11.60 0.07
N GLU A 111 -6.50 -12.17 0.22
CA GLU A 111 -7.04 -13.20 -0.68
C GLU A 111 -7.21 -12.71 -2.12
N PRO A 112 -7.95 -11.62 -2.40
CA PRO A 112 -8.10 -11.15 -3.77
C PRO A 112 -6.78 -10.66 -4.38
N LEU A 113 -5.88 -10.08 -3.59
CA LEU A 113 -4.53 -9.71 -4.07
C LEU A 113 -3.72 -10.94 -4.49
N ALA A 114 -3.75 -12.00 -3.68
CA ALA A 114 -3.07 -13.26 -3.98
C ALA A 114 -3.67 -13.97 -5.19
N GLU A 115 -5.01 -14.01 -5.30
CA GLU A 115 -5.70 -14.58 -6.44
C GLU A 115 -5.31 -13.87 -7.74
N GLY A 116 -5.36 -12.53 -7.77
CA GLY A 116 -4.98 -11.76 -8.97
C GLY A 116 -3.51 -11.96 -9.37
N TYR A 117 -2.60 -12.02 -8.39
CA TYR A 117 -1.19 -12.31 -8.65
C TYR A 117 -1.00 -13.74 -9.19
N PHE A 118 -1.69 -14.71 -8.59
CA PHE A 118 -1.65 -16.11 -9.00
C PHE A 118 -2.19 -16.33 -10.42
N GLU A 119 -3.33 -15.74 -10.76
CA GLU A 119 -3.91 -15.81 -12.11
C GLU A 119 -2.93 -15.25 -13.16
N SER A 120 -2.36 -14.08 -12.88
CA SER A 120 -1.35 -13.47 -13.75
C SER A 120 -0.11 -14.37 -13.93
N MET A 121 0.31 -15.03 -12.85
CA MET A 121 1.48 -15.92 -12.86
C MET A 121 1.23 -17.19 -13.67
N ILE A 122 0.05 -17.81 -13.51
CA ILE A 122 -0.35 -18.97 -14.33
C ILE A 122 -0.32 -18.60 -15.80
N ASP A 123 -1.05 -17.56 -16.19
CA ASP A 123 -1.19 -17.15 -17.59
C ASP A 123 0.18 -16.91 -18.23
N TYR A 124 1.09 -16.26 -17.48
CA TYR A 124 2.45 -16.01 -17.93
C TYR A 124 3.26 -17.30 -18.11
N LEU A 125 3.23 -18.21 -17.13
CA LEU A 125 4.00 -19.46 -17.18
C LEU A 125 3.47 -20.41 -18.26
N GLU A 126 2.15 -20.54 -18.42
CA GLU A 126 1.53 -21.33 -19.48
C GLU A 126 1.89 -20.81 -20.89
N THR A 127 2.07 -19.49 -21.03
CA THR A 127 2.49 -18.89 -22.31
C THR A 127 3.99 -19.04 -22.56
N SER A 128 4.79 -19.14 -21.50
CA SER A 128 6.25 -19.11 -21.58
C SER A 128 6.90 -20.49 -21.58
N MET A 129 6.21 -21.51 -21.06
CA MET A 129 6.69 -22.89 -20.99
C MET A 129 5.99 -23.77 -22.04
N ASP A 130 6.76 -24.59 -22.75
CA ASP A 130 6.22 -25.53 -23.74
C ASP A 130 5.54 -26.77 -23.11
N ASP A 131 5.71 -26.98 -21.81
CA ASP A 131 5.22 -28.14 -21.07
C ASP A 131 3.95 -27.82 -20.28
N GLU A 132 3.26 -28.88 -19.82
CA GLU A 132 2.17 -28.74 -18.86
C GLU A 132 2.71 -28.18 -17.54
N VAL A 133 2.11 -27.07 -17.09
CA VAL A 133 2.44 -26.38 -15.86
C VAL A 133 1.24 -26.48 -14.91
N PHE A 134 1.51 -26.83 -13.65
CA PHE A 134 0.53 -26.77 -12.57
C PHE A 134 1.03 -25.75 -11.55
N VAL A 135 0.18 -24.80 -11.17
CA VAL A 135 0.49 -23.82 -10.14
C VAL A 135 -0.53 -23.95 -9.01
N ASP A 136 -0.04 -23.99 -7.77
CA ASP A 136 -0.82 -23.90 -6.53
C ASP A 136 -0.38 -22.66 -5.75
N PHE A 137 -1.28 -22.05 -4.99
CA PHE A 137 -0.95 -20.93 -4.12
C PHE A 137 -1.59 -21.09 -2.75
N ARG A 138 -0.92 -20.56 -1.72
CA ARG A 138 -1.41 -20.55 -0.34
C ARG A 138 -1.04 -19.26 0.35
N LEU A 139 -1.98 -18.73 1.13
CA LEU A 139 -1.73 -17.63 2.04
C LEU A 139 -1.32 -18.13 3.42
N ASN A 140 -0.24 -17.55 3.95
CA ASN A 140 0.25 -17.78 5.30
C ASN A 140 0.40 -16.43 6.01
N GLY A 141 -0.72 -15.87 6.48
CA GLY A 141 -0.74 -14.52 7.05
C GLY A 141 -0.45 -13.48 5.96
N GLU A 142 0.67 -12.77 6.09
CA GLU A 142 1.11 -11.71 5.16
C GLU A 142 2.01 -12.24 4.02
N GLU A 143 2.15 -13.56 3.89
CA GLU A 143 3.00 -14.18 2.87
C GLU A 143 2.18 -15.03 1.90
N LEU A 144 2.45 -14.85 0.61
CA LEU A 144 1.95 -15.66 -0.49
C LEU A 144 2.99 -16.72 -0.85
N LEU A 145 2.65 -17.99 -0.64
CA LEU A 145 3.43 -19.13 -1.14
C LEU A 145 2.90 -19.55 -2.50
N LEU A 146 3.76 -19.52 -3.51
CA LEU A 146 3.49 -20.03 -4.86
C LEU A 146 4.28 -21.30 -5.10
N GLU A 147 3.65 -22.25 -5.74
CA GLU A 147 4.21 -23.57 -5.97
C GLU A 147 3.93 -24.00 -7.40
N VAL A 148 5.00 -24.10 -8.20
CA VAL A 148 4.92 -24.48 -9.60
C VAL A 148 5.46 -25.90 -9.74
N GLN A 149 4.73 -26.72 -10.50
CA GLN A 149 5.13 -28.07 -10.85
C GLN A 149 5.07 -28.25 -12.37
N SER A 150 6.18 -28.69 -12.94
CA SER A 150 6.27 -29.10 -14.35
C SER A 150 7.24 -30.26 -14.49
N LYS A 151 6.99 -31.18 -15.44
CA LYS A 151 7.84 -32.37 -15.72
C LYS A 151 8.21 -33.21 -14.48
N GLY A 152 7.34 -33.24 -13.46
CA GLY A 152 7.59 -33.95 -12.20
C GLY A 152 8.62 -33.29 -11.26
N GLN A 153 9.10 -32.10 -11.61
CA GLN A 153 9.85 -31.21 -10.74
C GLN A 153 8.91 -30.19 -10.11
N LYS A 154 9.27 -29.73 -8.92
CA LYS A 154 8.45 -28.86 -8.10
C LYS A 154 9.32 -27.78 -7.49
N PHE A 155 8.91 -26.54 -7.64
CA PHE A 155 9.62 -25.38 -7.13
C PHE A 155 8.63 -24.45 -6.42
N SER A 156 9.10 -23.78 -5.36
CA SER A 156 8.24 -22.95 -4.52
C SER A 156 8.91 -21.60 -4.28
N GLN A 157 8.10 -20.54 -4.27
CA GLN A 157 8.52 -19.18 -3.97
C GLN A 157 7.60 -18.54 -2.95
N THR A 158 8.11 -17.60 -2.17
CA THR A 158 7.33 -16.90 -1.14
C THR A 158 7.48 -15.41 -1.32
N GLU A 159 6.34 -14.73 -1.50
CA GLU A 159 6.27 -13.29 -1.67
C GLU A 159 5.52 -12.63 -0.52
N PRO A 160 6.10 -11.61 0.14
CA PRO A 160 5.36 -10.80 1.09
C PRO A 160 4.25 -10.00 0.38
N LEU A 161 3.02 -10.02 0.88
CA LEU A 161 1.91 -9.27 0.28
C LEU A 161 2.18 -7.75 0.25
N LYS A 162 2.87 -7.22 1.27
CA LYS A 162 3.33 -5.81 1.28
C LYS A 162 4.22 -5.49 0.08
N GLN A 163 5.05 -6.44 -0.36
CA GLN A 163 5.92 -6.23 -1.52
C GLN A 163 5.11 -6.10 -2.81
N LEU A 164 4.01 -6.84 -2.94
CA LEU A 164 3.12 -6.77 -4.10
C LEU A 164 2.45 -5.40 -4.23
N LEU A 165 2.24 -4.69 -3.12
CA LEU A 165 1.69 -3.32 -3.15
C LEU A 165 2.72 -2.27 -3.55
N ILE A 166 3.96 -2.43 -3.09
CA ILE A 166 5.03 -1.46 -3.31
C ILE A 166 5.60 -1.57 -4.72
N ASP A 167 5.81 -2.79 -5.19
CA ASP A 167 6.49 -3.05 -6.45
C ASP A 167 6.01 -4.35 -7.10
N TYR A 168 4.74 -4.33 -7.52
CA TYR A 168 4.06 -5.45 -8.14
C TYR A 168 4.83 -5.99 -9.36
N ASP A 169 5.22 -5.10 -10.28
CA ASP A 169 5.83 -5.48 -11.56
C ASP A 169 7.24 -6.06 -11.36
N GLU A 170 8.06 -5.47 -10.49
CA GLU A 170 9.41 -5.99 -10.21
C GLU A 170 9.34 -7.34 -9.47
N SER A 171 8.45 -7.47 -8.47
CA SER A 171 8.23 -8.74 -7.77
C SER A 171 7.76 -9.82 -8.76
N PHE A 172 6.78 -9.52 -9.60
CA PHE A 172 6.26 -10.44 -10.60
C PHE A 172 7.37 -10.93 -11.55
N GLN A 173 8.13 -10.01 -12.15
CA GLN A 173 9.19 -10.36 -13.08
C GLN A 173 10.28 -11.21 -12.44
N ARG A 174 10.67 -10.89 -11.20
CA ARG A 174 11.67 -11.66 -10.48
C ARG A 174 11.19 -13.09 -10.22
N VAL A 175 10.01 -13.25 -9.62
CA VAL A 175 9.45 -14.56 -9.28
C VAL A 175 9.23 -15.41 -10.52
N ALA A 176 8.67 -14.83 -11.58
CA ALA A 176 8.47 -15.51 -12.86
C ALA A 176 9.80 -15.99 -13.47
N THR A 177 10.84 -15.15 -13.44
CA THR A 177 12.18 -15.52 -13.92
C THR A 177 12.75 -16.67 -13.09
N GLU A 178 12.66 -16.61 -11.77
CA GLU A 178 13.13 -17.67 -10.87
C GLU A 178 12.42 -19.01 -11.13
N PHE A 179 11.11 -18.98 -11.42
CA PHE A 179 10.38 -20.20 -11.84
C PHE A 179 10.88 -20.72 -13.18
N LEU A 180 10.97 -19.88 -14.22
CA LEU A 180 11.43 -20.31 -15.54
C LEU A 180 12.83 -20.92 -15.49
N GLU A 181 13.77 -20.28 -14.79
CA GLU A 181 15.14 -20.79 -14.62
C GLU A 181 15.20 -22.12 -13.87
N SER A 182 14.24 -22.39 -12.99
CA SER A 182 14.19 -23.64 -12.22
C SER A 182 13.76 -24.85 -13.04
N PHE A 183 13.21 -24.65 -14.25
CA PHE A 183 12.73 -25.72 -15.13
C PHE A 183 13.49 -25.84 -16.46
N ILE A 184 14.61 -25.11 -16.62
CA ILE A 184 15.56 -25.22 -17.74
C ILE A 184 16.62 -26.28 -17.44
#